data_AF-X6NWX8-F1
#
_entry.id   AF-X6NWX8-F1
#
_cell.length_a   1.000
_cell.length_b   1.000
_cell.length_c   1.000
_cell.angle_alpha   90.00
_cell.angle_beta   90.00
_cell.angle_gamma   90.00
#
_symmetry.space_group_name_H-M   'P 1'
#
loop_
_entity.id
_entity.type
_entity.pdbx_description
1 polymer ?
#
loop_
_entity_poly.entity_id
_entity_poly.type
_entity_poly.pdbx_seq_one_letter_code
_entity_poly.pdbx_strand_id
1 'polypeptide(L)'
;MSFYSFSSRGLKSSLRYFGSKPKSTSSKAAPVALKIDPDSQTLLSRHSNQVQGLAEFSQCFMDGTLGKGPAKSVLQRCEMFHTDSVLCGLSALALQCNAPTVLRHEALEYPDSEKGAQVFGEKTKVKSEKAIVANCCAVREWDSNGTVFGYNALLGN
;
A
#
# COMPACT_ATOMS: atom_id res chain seq x y z
N MET A 1 41.82 54.64 -32.06
CA MET A 1 43.23 54.29 -31.80
C MET A 1 43.27 53.35 -30.60
N SER A 2 43.92 52.20 -30.77
CA SER A 2 44.37 51.25 -29.74
C SER A 2 43.37 50.43 -28.90
N PHE A 3 43.32 49.14 -29.24
CA PHE A 3 43.37 47.99 -28.34
C PHE A 3 44.42 48.14 -27.22
N TYR A 4 44.21 47.52 -26.05
CA TYR A 4 45.17 46.84 -25.12
C TYR A 4 44.42 46.63 -23.78
N SER A 5 44.00 45.43 -23.38
CA SER A 5 44.75 44.30 -22.77
C SER A 5 45.42 44.62 -21.42
N PHE A 6 44.93 43.97 -20.36
CA PHE A 6 45.65 43.72 -19.10
C PHE A 6 45.11 42.40 -18.51
N SER A 7 45.70 41.25 -18.85
CA SER A 7 46.85 40.58 -18.21
C SER A 7 46.55 39.95 -16.84
N SER A 8 46.70 38.63 -16.84
CA SER A 8 46.34 37.63 -15.86
C SER A 8 47.42 37.40 -14.80
N ARG A 9 47.03 37.49 -13.53
CA ARG A 9 47.67 36.87 -12.35
C ARG A 9 46.53 36.69 -11.34
N GLY A 10 46.20 35.55 -10.75
CA GLY A 10 46.88 34.27 -10.61
C GLY A 10 46.39 33.70 -9.28
N LEU A 11 45.29 32.96 -9.26
CA LEU A 11 44.93 32.08 -8.15
C LEU A 11 44.36 30.80 -8.74
N LYS A 12 45.25 29.83 -8.92
CA LYS A 12 44.91 28.44 -9.23
C LYS A 12 44.24 27.85 -7.98
N SER A 13 42.92 27.78 -7.94
CA SER A 13 42.27 26.88 -6.98
C SER A 13 42.46 25.44 -7.47
N SER A 14 43.24 24.70 -6.69
CA SER A 14 43.56 23.30 -6.92
C SER A 14 42.29 22.46 -6.78
N LEU A 15 41.61 22.21 -7.91
CA LEU A 15 40.61 21.16 -8.02
C LEU A 15 41.35 19.81 -7.96
N ARG A 16 41.62 19.32 -6.75
CA ARG A 16 42.09 17.95 -6.55
C ARG A 16 40.93 16.99 -6.81
N TYR A 17 40.90 16.48 -8.03
CA TYR A 17 40.22 15.24 -8.40
C TYR A 17 40.77 14.10 -7.52
N PHE A 18 40.14 13.85 -6.38
CA PHE A 18 40.37 12.63 -5.60
C PHE A 18 39.63 11.48 -6.30
N GLY A 19 40.28 10.93 -7.32
CA GLY A 19 39.92 9.63 -7.89
C GLY A 19 40.26 8.52 -6.90
N SER A 20 39.36 8.23 -5.96
CA SER A 20 39.29 6.91 -5.34
C SER A 20 38.14 6.16 -5.99
N LYS A 21 38.47 5.21 -6.89
CA LYS A 21 37.51 4.21 -7.38
C LYS A 21 36.83 3.59 -6.14
N PRO A 22 35.49 3.56 -6.06
CA PRO A 22 34.84 2.82 -4.98
C PRO A 22 35.27 1.36 -5.10
N LYS A 23 35.92 0.83 -4.06
CA LYS A 23 36.16 -0.61 -3.95
C LYS A 23 34.78 -1.26 -3.95
N SER A 24 34.41 -1.93 -5.03
CA SER A 24 33.22 -2.78 -5.07
C SER A 24 33.47 -4.00 -4.19
N THR A 25 33.28 -3.83 -2.89
CA THR A 25 33.02 -4.96 -2.00
C THR A 25 31.59 -5.41 -2.29
N SER A 26 31.42 -6.12 -3.40
CA SER A 26 30.30 -7.01 -3.63
C SER A 26 30.41 -8.15 -2.61
N SER A 27 30.07 -7.88 -1.36
CA SER A 27 29.57 -8.94 -0.50
C SER A 27 28.21 -9.29 -1.08
N LYS A 28 28.16 -10.29 -1.96
CA LYS A 28 26.92 -11.03 -2.19
C LYS A 28 26.47 -11.48 -0.81
N ALA A 29 25.50 -10.79 -0.23
CA ALA A 29 24.79 -11.32 0.91
C ALA A 29 24.31 -12.70 0.44
N ALA A 30 24.79 -13.75 1.10
CA ALA A 30 24.27 -15.09 0.86
C ALA A 30 22.74 -14.99 0.96
N PRO A 31 21.96 -15.62 0.05
CA PRO A 31 20.53 -15.62 0.19
C PRO A 31 20.22 -16.15 1.57
N VAL A 32 19.70 -15.29 2.45
CA VAL A 32 19.21 -15.74 3.74
C VAL A 32 18.04 -16.63 3.39
N ALA A 33 18.26 -17.94 3.43
CA ALA A 33 17.22 -18.91 3.21
C ALA A 33 16.22 -18.70 4.35
N LEU A 34 15.13 -18.00 4.02
CA LEU A 34 14.00 -17.85 4.91
C LEU A 34 13.64 -19.27 5.37
N LYS A 35 13.73 -19.53 6.69
CA LYS A 35 13.20 -20.76 7.25
C LYS A 35 11.68 -20.63 7.15
N ILE A 36 11.17 -21.18 6.06
CA ILE A 36 9.73 -21.30 5.80
C ILE A 36 9.27 -22.45 6.67
N ASP A 37 8.48 -22.15 7.69
CA ASP A 37 7.72 -23.18 8.38
C ASP A 37 6.51 -23.54 7.50
N PRO A 38 6.50 -24.71 6.85
CA PRO A 38 5.42 -25.10 5.95
C PRO A 38 4.06 -25.21 6.65
N ASP A 39 4.06 -25.34 7.98
CA ASP A 39 2.83 -25.44 8.77
C ASP A 39 2.18 -24.06 9.02
N SER A 40 2.92 -22.97 8.78
CA SER A 40 2.44 -21.59 9.04
C SER A 40 2.31 -20.70 7.80
N GLN A 41 2.90 -21.09 6.66
CA GLN A 41 2.92 -20.28 5.46
C GLN A 41 2.93 -21.09 4.16
N THR A 42 2.15 -20.63 3.17
CA THR A 42 2.16 -21.17 1.82
C THR A 42 3.14 -20.40 0.95
N LEU A 43 4.18 -21.07 0.44
CA LEU A 43 5.13 -20.46 -0.48
C LEU A 43 4.64 -20.62 -1.93
N LEU A 44 4.40 -19.49 -2.61
CA LEU A 44 4.15 -19.48 -4.04
C LEU A 44 5.44 -19.13 -4.80
N SER A 45 6.00 -20.10 -5.52
CA SER A 45 7.25 -19.91 -6.28
C SER A 45 7.10 -18.86 -7.39
N ARG A 46 8.15 -18.07 -7.68
CA ARG A 46 8.11 -17.03 -8.74
C ARG A 46 7.58 -17.53 -10.10
N HIS A 47 7.79 -18.80 -10.42
CA HIS A 47 7.45 -19.39 -11.71
C HIS A 47 6.16 -20.23 -11.70
N SER A 48 5.43 -20.26 -10.59
CA SER A 48 4.11 -20.89 -10.53
C SER A 48 3.01 -19.92 -10.95
N ASN A 49 1.83 -20.47 -11.28
CA ASN A 49 0.63 -19.67 -11.45
C ASN A 49 0.20 -19.07 -10.11
N GLN A 50 0.64 -17.84 -9.86
CA GLN A 50 0.38 -17.12 -8.61
C GLN A 50 -1.12 -16.89 -8.37
N VAL A 51 -1.89 -16.65 -9.43
CA VAL A 51 -3.34 -16.42 -9.34
C VAL A 51 -4.03 -17.68 -8.82
N GLN A 52 -3.67 -18.84 -9.38
CA GLN A 52 -4.21 -20.11 -8.94
C GLN A 52 -3.82 -20.41 -7.48
N GLY A 53 -2.54 -20.23 -7.13
CA GLY A 53 -2.09 -20.45 -5.76
C GLY A 53 -2.77 -19.56 -4.73
N LEU A 54 -3.01 -18.27 -5.04
CA LEU A 54 -3.75 -17.36 -4.18
C LEU A 54 -5.24 -17.75 -4.06
N ALA A 55 -5.86 -18.22 -5.14
CA ALA A 55 -7.23 -18.67 -5.13
C ALA A 55 -7.42 -19.93 -4.29
N GLU A 56 -6.52 -20.91 -4.42
CA GLU A 56 -6.49 -22.14 -3.62
C GLU A 56 -6.26 -21.80 -2.15
N PHE A 57 -5.26 -20.96 -1.83
CA PHE A 57 -5.03 -20.50 -0.46
C PHE A 57 -6.27 -19.83 0.14
N SER A 58 -6.92 -18.94 -0.62
CA SER A 58 -8.11 -18.20 -0.14
C SER A 58 -9.28 -19.14 0.13
N GLN A 59 -9.51 -20.14 -0.73
CA GLN A 59 -10.54 -21.15 -0.51
C GLN A 59 -10.22 -21.97 0.75
N CYS A 60 -9.00 -22.50 0.85
CA CYS A 60 -8.56 -23.32 1.97
C CYS A 60 -8.52 -22.53 3.31
N PHE A 61 -8.31 -21.22 3.25
CA PHE A 61 -8.38 -20.36 4.42
C PHE A 61 -9.83 -20.15 4.88
N MET A 62 -10.74 -19.91 3.94
CA MET A 62 -12.15 -19.64 4.24
C MET A 62 -12.94 -20.90 4.63
N ASP A 63 -12.57 -22.07 4.11
CA ASP A 63 -13.20 -23.36 4.43
C ASP A 63 -12.67 -23.99 5.74
N GLY A 64 -11.61 -23.43 6.33
CA GLY A 64 -10.99 -23.90 7.57
C GLY A 64 -10.05 -25.08 7.41
N THR A 65 -9.72 -25.50 6.18
CA THR A 65 -8.77 -26.59 5.93
C THR A 65 -7.33 -26.22 6.32
N LEU A 66 -6.98 -24.93 6.34
CA LEU A 66 -5.70 -24.43 6.84
C LEU A 66 -5.63 -24.30 8.38
N GLY A 67 -6.67 -24.70 9.11
CA GLY A 67 -6.69 -24.72 10.57
C GLY A 67 -7.79 -23.86 11.19
N LYS A 68 -7.60 -23.47 12.46
CA LYS A 68 -8.64 -22.78 13.27
C LYS A 68 -8.91 -21.32 12.87
N GLY A 69 -8.33 -20.85 11.76
CA GLY A 69 -8.40 -19.47 11.30
C GLY A 69 -7.41 -18.53 12.00
N PRO A 70 -7.55 -17.22 11.80
CA PRO A 70 -6.59 -16.22 12.30
C PRO A 70 -6.62 -16.13 13.83
N ALA A 71 -5.46 -15.85 14.42
CA ALA A 71 -5.36 -15.62 15.87
C ALA A 71 -6.20 -14.41 16.31
N LYS A 72 -6.71 -14.44 17.53
CA LYS A 72 -7.53 -13.34 18.09
C LYS A 72 -6.84 -11.98 18.01
N SER A 73 -5.52 -11.93 18.23
CA SER A 73 -4.73 -10.69 18.11
C SER A 73 -4.71 -10.13 16.68
N VAL A 74 -4.76 -10.99 15.66
CA VAL A 74 -4.85 -10.57 14.25
C VAL A 74 -6.22 -9.97 13.97
N LEU A 75 -7.29 -10.60 14.45
CA LEU A 75 -8.65 -10.07 14.32
C LEU A 75 -8.80 -8.71 15.01
N GLN A 76 -8.26 -8.56 16.22
CA GLN A 76 -8.26 -7.27 16.94
C GLN A 76 -7.50 -6.18 16.17
N ARG A 77 -6.36 -6.51 15.55
CA ARG A 77 -5.63 -5.55 14.70
C ARG A 77 -6.40 -5.20 13.43
N CYS A 78 -7.05 -6.19 12.81
CA CYS A 78 -7.91 -5.96 11.64
C CYS A 78 -9.07 -5.03 11.99
N GLU A 79 -9.71 -5.22 13.15
CA GLU A 79 -10.76 -4.35 13.67
C GLU A 79 -10.25 -2.91 13.87
N MET A 80 -9.11 -2.72 14.55
CA MET A 80 -8.51 -1.39 14.72
C MET A 80 -8.22 -0.71 13.37
N PHE A 81 -7.64 -1.45 12.42
CA PHE A 81 -7.32 -0.94 11.09
C PHE A 81 -8.58 -0.56 10.30
N HIS A 82 -9.63 -1.38 10.41
CA HIS A 82 -10.92 -1.11 9.79
C HIS A 82 -11.58 0.14 10.39
N THR A 83 -11.63 0.25 11.72
CA THR A 83 -12.20 1.41 12.41
C THR A 83 -11.48 2.70 12.03
N ASP A 84 -10.15 2.71 12.04
CA ASP A 84 -9.34 3.85 11.61
C ASP A 84 -9.65 4.27 10.16
N SER A 85 -9.69 3.30 9.24
CA SER A 85 -10.02 3.52 7.83
C SER A 85 -11.41 4.15 7.66
N VAL A 86 -12.42 3.64 8.37
CA VAL A 86 -13.79 4.17 8.31
C VAL A 86 -13.87 5.59 8.87
N LEU A 87 -13.21 5.88 9.99
CA LEU A 87 -13.20 7.22 10.58
C LEU A 87 -12.49 8.24 9.68
N CYS A 88 -11.39 7.86 9.03
CA CYS A 88 -10.75 8.68 7.99
C CYS A 88 -11.71 8.98 6.83
N GLY A 89 -12.46 7.98 6.36
CA GLY A 89 -13.43 8.19 5.29
C GLY A 89 -14.60 9.08 5.69
N LEU A 90 -15.12 8.91 6.90
CA LEU A 90 -16.19 9.75 7.41
C LEU A 90 -15.75 11.20 7.62
N SER A 91 -14.52 11.43 8.07
CA SER A 91 -14.00 12.80 8.23
C SER A 91 -13.81 13.50 6.88
N ALA A 92 -13.38 12.76 5.84
CA ALA A 92 -13.28 13.30 4.47
C ALA A 92 -14.64 13.75 3.93
N LEU A 93 -15.68 12.95 4.18
CA LEU A 93 -17.05 13.30 3.79
C LEU A 93 -17.61 14.47 4.62
N ALA A 94 -17.32 14.51 5.92
CA ALA A 94 -17.76 15.59 6.81
C ALA A 94 -17.17 16.95 6.40
N LEU A 95 -15.92 16.95 5.90
CA LEU A 95 -15.26 18.14 5.36
C LEU A 95 -15.57 18.40 3.87
N GLN A 96 -16.47 17.61 3.28
CA GLN A 96 -16.92 17.74 1.89
C GLN A 96 -15.75 17.76 0.90
N CYS A 97 -14.76 16.89 1.11
CA CYS A 97 -13.65 16.76 0.18
C CYS A 97 -14.15 16.45 -1.24
N ASN A 98 -13.45 16.99 -2.23
CA ASN A 98 -13.95 17.04 -3.61
C ASN A 98 -14.23 15.65 -4.17
N ALA A 99 -13.23 14.77 -4.20
CA ALA A 99 -13.37 13.46 -4.82
C ALA A 99 -14.40 12.55 -4.10
N PRO A 100 -14.39 12.44 -2.75
CA PRO A 100 -15.39 11.65 -2.02
C PRO A 100 -16.82 12.18 -2.22
N THR A 101 -17.01 13.50 -2.29
CA THR A 101 -18.32 14.11 -2.49
C THR A 101 -18.87 13.79 -3.89
N VAL A 102 -18.05 13.96 -4.92
CA VAL A 102 -18.45 13.68 -6.32
C VAL A 102 -18.80 12.21 -6.50
N LEU A 103 -17.93 11.29 -6.05
CA LEU A 103 -18.16 9.86 -6.23
C LEU A 103 -19.30 9.33 -5.36
N ARG A 104 -19.54 9.92 -4.18
CA ARG A 104 -20.72 9.63 -3.38
C ARG A 104 -22.00 10.05 -4.09
N HIS A 105 -22.04 11.25 -4.68
CA HIS A 105 -23.21 11.70 -5.45
C HIS A 105 -23.45 10.82 -6.67
N GLU A 106 -22.40 10.52 -7.46
CA GLU A 106 -22.52 9.62 -8.61
C GLU A 106 -23.07 8.26 -8.18
N ALA A 107 -22.57 7.68 -7.08
CA ALA A 107 -23.05 6.39 -6.61
C ALA A 107 -24.55 6.38 -6.30
N LEU A 108 -25.10 7.47 -5.76
CA LEU A 108 -26.53 7.59 -5.42
C LEU A 108 -27.45 7.62 -6.65
N GLU A 109 -26.92 7.85 -7.84
CA GLU A 109 -27.66 7.76 -9.11
C GLU A 109 -27.92 6.30 -9.55
N TYR A 110 -27.30 5.31 -8.89
CA TYR A 110 -27.39 3.89 -9.23
C TYR A 110 -28.05 3.06 -8.12
N PRO A 111 -29.35 3.26 -7.80
CA PRO A 111 -30.01 2.53 -6.74
C PRO A 111 -30.13 1.02 -7.03
N ASP A 112 -29.99 0.21 -5.98
CA ASP A 112 -30.26 -1.23 -6.00
C ASP A 112 -30.79 -1.68 -4.63
N SER A 113 -32.12 -1.69 -4.48
CA SER A 113 -32.77 -1.99 -3.21
C SER A 113 -32.63 -3.46 -2.77
N GLU A 114 -32.46 -4.38 -3.72
CA GLU A 114 -32.45 -5.82 -3.45
C GLU A 114 -31.08 -6.29 -2.99
N LYS A 115 -30.05 -6.02 -3.79
CA LYS A 115 -28.69 -6.59 -3.62
C LYS A 115 -27.62 -5.53 -3.42
N GLY A 116 -28.00 -4.26 -3.39
CA GLY A 116 -27.07 -3.15 -3.25
C GLY A 116 -26.41 -3.03 -1.88
N ALA A 117 -25.36 -2.23 -1.84
CA ALA A 117 -24.62 -1.83 -0.66
C ALA A 117 -24.81 -0.34 -0.38
N GLN A 118 -24.40 0.11 0.81
CA GLN A 118 -24.56 1.51 1.25
C GLN A 118 -23.25 2.27 1.11
N VAL A 119 -23.35 3.54 0.74
CA VAL A 119 -22.26 4.52 0.88
C VAL A 119 -22.27 5.07 2.31
N PHE A 120 -21.11 5.52 2.80
CA PHE A 120 -21.02 6.10 4.13
C PHE A 120 -21.97 7.29 4.33
N GLY A 121 -22.65 7.28 5.48
CA GLY A 121 -23.59 8.32 5.88
C GLY A 121 -24.94 8.30 5.16
N GLU A 122 -25.23 7.30 4.32
CA GLU A 122 -26.51 7.19 3.59
C GLU A 122 -27.18 5.83 3.81
N LYS A 123 -28.52 5.80 3.81
CA LYS A 123 -29.28 4.55 3.99
C LYS A 123 -29.68 3.92 2.66
N THR A 124 -29.72 4.71 1.60
CA THR A 124 -30.04 4.25 0.25
C THR A 124 -29.04 3.19 -0.21
N LYS A 125 -29.55 2.05 -0.66
CA LYS A 125 -28.72 1.00 -1.26
C LYS A 125 -28.48 1.32 -2.73
N VAL A 126 -27.23 1.23 -3.14
CA VAL A 126 -26.76 1.46 -4.50
C VAL A 126 -26.05 0.22 -5.03
N LYS A 127 -25.80 0.17 -6.34
CA LYS A 127 -25.00 -0.89 -6.95
C LYS A 127 -23.67 -1.07 -6.19
N SER A 128 -23.34 -2.32 -5.84
CA SER A 128 -22.25 -2.62 -4.91
C SER A 128 -20.90 -2.09 -5.39
N GLU A 129 -20.63 -2.17 -6.69
CA GLU A 129 -19.44 -1.60 -7.31
C GLU A 129 -19.35 -0.07 -7.13
N LYS A 130 -20.48 0.64 -7.16
CA LYS A 130 -20.53 2.09 -6.93
C LYS A 130 -20.32 2.43 -5.46
N ALA A 131 -20.92 1.67 -4.55
CA ALA A 131 -20.67 1.80 -3.12
C ALA A 131 -19.19 1.59 -2.77
N ILE A 132 -18.56 0.56 -3.36
CA ILE A 132 -17.13 0.25 -3.17
C ILE A 132 -16.28 1.44 -3.62
N VAL A 133 -16.48 1.95 -4.84
CA VAL A 133 -15.69 3.08 -5.36
C VAL A 133 -15.84 4.32 -4.48
N ALA A 134 -17.07 4.68 -4.11
CA ALA A 134 -17.33 5.85 -3.28
C ALA A 134 -16.69 5.73 -1.87
N ASN A 135 -16.89 4.59 -1.20
CA ASN A 135 -16.34 4.37 0.13
C ASN A 135 -14.81 4.29 0.12
N CYS A 136 -14.21 3.57 -0.85
CA CYS A 136 -12.76 3.48 -0.97
C CYS A 136 -12.12 4.84 -1.26
N CYS A 137 -12.74 5.67 -2.10
CA CYS A 137 -12.26 7.03 -2.33
C CYS A 137 -12.27 7.85 -1.03
N ALA A 138 -13.36 7.78 -0.25
CA ALA A 138 -13.44 8.48 1.02
C ALA A 138 -12.34 8.04 1.98
N VAL A 139 -12.16 6.73 2.19
CA VAL A 139 -11.17 6.15 3.11
C VAL A 139 -9.74 6.60 2.78
N ARG A 140 -9.43 6.77 1.49
CA ARG A 140 -8.07 7.09 1.03
C ARG A 140 -7.80 8.58 0.81
N GLU A 141 -8.80 9.45 0.95
CA GLU A 141 -8.69 10.88 0.63
C GLU A 141 -7.57 11.58 1.43
N TRP A 142 -7.49 11.31 2.73
CA TRP A 142 -6.49 11.95 3.61
C TRP A 142 -5.11 11.31 3.56
N ASP A 143 -4.99 10.16 2.89
CA ASP A 143 -3.83 9.27 3.01
C ASP A 143 -3.42 8.99 4.48
N SER A 144 -4.39 9.04 5.39
CA SER A 144 -4.17 8.96 6.85
C SER A 144 -4.69 7.66 7.47
N ASN A 145 -5.30 6.78 6.67
CA ASN A 145 -5.67 5.44 7.11
C ASN A 145 -4.42 4.56 7.24
N GLY A 146 -4.55 3.47 7.99
CA GLY A 146 -3.45 2.54 8.25
C GLY A 146 -2.65 2.10 7.01
N THR A 147 -1.34 1.91 7.21
CA THR A 147 -0.38 1.46 6.18
C THR A 147 0.23 0.12 6.57
N VAL A 148 0.36 -0.79 5.59
CA VAL A 148 0.99 -2.11 5.76
C VAL A 148 2.35 -2.09 5.08
N PHE A 149 3.42 -2.23 5.87
CA PHE A 149 4.81 -2.22 5.37
C PHE A 149 5.27 -3.58 4.79
N GLY A 150 4.38 -4.57 4.78
CA GLY A 150 4.68 -5.95 4.43
C GLY A 150 5.32 -6.71 5.59
N TYR A 151 5.42 -8.03 5.43
CA TYR A 151 6.06 -8.92 6.40
C TYR A 151 7.51 -9.23 6.00
N ASN A 152 8.45 -8.96 6.90
CA ASN A 152 9.85 -9.36 6.77
C ASN A 152 10.22 -10.30 7.93
N ALA A 153 10.42 -11.58 7.63
CA ALA A 153 10.73 -12.58 8.65
C ALA A 153 12.07 -12.35 9.39
N LEU A 154 12.98 -11.52 8.86
CA LEU A 154 14.22 -11.14 9.55
C LEU A 154 14.03 -9.97 10.53
N LEU A 155 13.02 -9.13 10.29
CA LEU A 155 12.76 -7.92 11.08
C LEU A 155 11.47 -8.00 11.92
N GLY A 156 10.64 -9.03 11.71
CA GLY A 156 9.49 -9.36 12.55
C GLY A 156 8.24 -8.51 12.34
N ASN A 157 8.18 -7.67 11.30
CA ASN A 157 7.01 -6.85 10.97
C ASN A 157 6.56 -7.13 9.56
#